data_AF-A0A8C5N0E1-F1
#
_entry.id   AF-A0A8C5N0E1-F1
#
_cell.length_a   1.000
_cell.length_b   1.000
_cell.length_c   1.000
_cell.angle_alpha   90.00
_cell.angle_beta   90.00
_cell.angle_gamma   90.00
#
_symmetry.space_group_name_H-M   'P 1'
#
loop_
_entity.id
_entity.type
_entity.pdbx_description
1 polymer ?
#
loop_
_entity_poly.entity_id
_entity_poly.type
_entity_poly.pdbx_seq_one_letter_code
_entity_poly.pdbx_strand_id
1 'polypeptide(L)' 'MPAISDQDMDAYLVEQSRLHANEFNSLSALSELYFYVNKYREEILTAMDRDSYCRKHKLRQKLEQVINMVSSNS' A
#
# COMPACT_ATOMS: atom_id res chain seq x y z
N MET A 1 -32.52 12.92 0.24
CA MET A 1 -31.52 13.28 -0.78
C MET A 1 -31.37 12.09 -1.72
N PRO A 2 -31.14 12.29 -3.03
CA PRO A 2 -30.88 11.18 -3.94
C PRO A 2 -29.57 10.47 -3.57
N ALA A 3 -29.48 9.17 -3.87
CA ALA A 3 -28.25 8.42 -3.70
C ALA A 3 -27.18 8.90 -4.69
N ILE A 4 -25.93 8.94 -4.24
CA ILE A 4 -24.76 9.27 -5.08
C ILE A 4 -24.39 8.00 -5.86
N SER A 5 -24.13 8.13 -7.16
CA SER A 5 -23.67 7.01 -7.97
C SER A 5 -22.19 6.70 -7.72
N ASP A 6 -21.75 5.46 -7.95
CA ASP A 6 -20.33 5.11 -7.82
C ASP A 6 -19.44 5.97 -8.72
N GLN A 7 -19.91 6.32 -9.92
CA GLN A 7 -19.19 7.19 -10.86
C GLN A 7 -19.00 8.61 -10.30
N ASP A 8 -20.06 9.20 -9.73
CA ASP A 8 -19.98 10.54 -9.16
C ASP A 8 -19.08 10.55 -7.91
N MET A 9 -19.13 9.47 -7.13
CA MET A 9 -18.27 9.29 -5.95
C MET A 9 -16.80 9.15 -6.36
N ASP A 10 -16.50 8.34 -7.36
CA ASP A 10 -15.14 8.18 -7.90
C ASP A 10 -14.61 9.51 -8.46
N ALA A 11 -15.43 10.24 -9.22
CA ALA A 11 -15.06 11.56 -9.75
C ALA A 11 -14.74 12.56 -8.63
N TYR A 12 -15.54 12.55 -7.57
CA TYR A 12 -15.30 13.38 -6.39
C TYR A 12 -13.99 12.99 -5.69
N LEU A 13 -13.74 11.70 -5.46
CA LEU A 13 -12.51 11.21 -4.79
C LEU A 13 -11.25 11.52 -5.60
N VAL A 14 -11.32 11.44 -6.94
CA VAL A 14 -10.21 11.83 -7.83
C VAL A 14 -9.91 13.32 -7.68
N GLU A 15 -10.94 14.18 -7.66
CA GLU A 15 -10.74 15.62 -7.53
C GLU A 15 -10.18 16.00 -6.15
N GLN A 16 -10.69 15.39 -5.07
CA GLN A 16 -10.11 15.59 -3.73
C GLN A 16 -8.65 15.15 -3.67
N SER A 17 -8.31 13.98 -4.22
CA SER A 17 -6.93 13.50 -4.29
C SER A 17 -6.03 14.46 -5.08
N ARG A 18 -6.54 15.07 -6.16
CA ARG A 18 -5.82 16.06 -6.97
C ARG A 18 -5.57 17.35 -6.21
N LEU A 19 -6.57 17.86 -5.49
CA LEU A 19 -6.47 19.10 -4.73
C LEU A 19 -5.41 19.02 -3.62
N HIS A 20 -5.27 17.85 -2.99
CA HIS A 20 -4.40 17.66 -1.83
C HIS A 20 -3.12 16.86 -2.12
N ALA A 21 -2.79 16.61 -3.39
CA ALA A 21 -1.71 15.70 -3.81
C ALA A 21 -0.32 16.01 -3.22
N ASN A 22 -0.06 17.28 -2.88
CA ASN A 22 1.25 17.74 -2.39
C ASN A 22 1.19 18.28 -0.95
N GLU A 23 0.10 18.06 -0.22
CA GLU A 23 -0.03 18.57 1.16
C GLU A 23 0.70 17.72 2.19
N PHE A 24 0.94 16.44 1.87
CA PHE A 24 1.51 15.48 2.82
C PHE A 24 2.81 14.87 2.30
N ASN A 25 3.75 14.67 3.21
CA ASN A 25 4.97 13.93 2.90
C ASN A 25 4.67 12.43 2.85
N SER A 26 4.40 11.94 1.64
CA SER A 26 4.12 10.52 1.39
C SER A 26 5.30 9.62 1.75
N LEU A 27 6.55 10.08 1.60
CA LEU A 27 7.73 9.29 1.95
C LEU A 27 7.85 9.08 3.46
N SER A 28 7.60 10.12 4.27
CA SER A 28 7.55 9.99 5.72
C SER A 28 6.48 9.01 6.16
N ALA A 29 5.26 9.12 5.61
CA ALA A 29 4.18 8.18 5.91
C ALA A 29 4.54 6.73 5.51
N LEU A 30 5.17 6.53 4.34
CA LEU A 30 5.63 5.21 3.90
C LEU A 30 6.70 4.63 4.81
N SER A 31 7.62 5.45 5.33
CA SER A 31 8.64 5.01 6.28
C SER A 31 8.02 4.49 7.58
N GLU A 32 7.03 5.21 8.12
CA GLU A 32 6.29 4.79 9.32
C GLU A 32 5.49 3.51 9.09
N LEU A 33 4.88 3.34 7.91
CA LEU A 33 4.21 2.08 7.55
C LEU A 33 5.22 0.93 7.39
N TYR A 34 6.38 1.20 6.81
CA TYR A 34 7.43 0.19 6.63
C TYR A 34 7.98 -0.33 7.95
N PHE A 35 8.00 0.48 9.01
CA PHE A 35 8.34 0.02 10.36
C PHE A 35 7.49 -1.19 10.77
N TYR A 36 6.17 -1.16 10.51
CA TYR A 36 5.28 -2.29 10.81
C TYR A 36 5.51 -3.48 9.89
N VAL A 37 5.81 -3.25 8.62
CA VAL A 37 6.19 -4.32 7.67
C VAL A 37 7.42 -5.06 8.18
N ASN A 38 8.45 -4.34 8.64
CA ASN A 38 9.65 -4.95 9.17
C ASN A 38 9.39 -5.68 10.50
N LYS A 39 8.58 -5.09 11.37
CA LYS A 39 8.24 -5.66 12.68
C LYS A 39 7.49 -7.00 12.58
N TYR A 40 6.63 -7.15 11.58
CA TYR A 40 5.77 -8.33 11.39
C TYR A 40 6.09 -9.08 10.09
N ARG A 41 7.35 -9.02 9.65
CA ARG A 41 7.79 -9.52 8.34
C ARG A 41 7.34 -10.96 8.09
N GLU A 42 7.64 -11.86 9.04
CA GLU A 42 7.37 -13.30 8.86
C GLU A 42 5.87 -13.59 8.81
N GLU A 43 5.07 -12.94 9.66
CA GLU A 43 3.63 -13.10 9.70
C GLU A 43 2.97 -12.58 8.41
N ILE A 44 3.42 -11.44 7.90
CA ILE A 44 2.93 -10.86 6.65
C ILE A 44 3.26 -11.77 5.47
N LEU A 45 4.53 -12.21 5.34
CA LEU A 45 4.94 -13.10 4.25
C LEU A 45 4.20 -14.44 4.31
N THR A 46 4.02 -15.00 5.50
CA THR A 46 3.25 -16.23 5.72
C THR A 46 1.78 -16.06 5.32
N ALA A 47 1.15 -14.92 5.66
CA ALA A 47 -0.22 -14.62 5.24
C ALA A 47 -0.35 -14.54 3.72
N MET A 48 0.63 -13.92 3.06
CA MET A 48 0.68 -13.83 1.60
C MET A 48 0.91 -15.18 0.93
N ASP A 49 1.66 -16.09 1.55
CA ASP A 49 1.81 -17.47 1.06
C ASP A 49 0.53 -18.29 1.19
N ARG A 50 -0.31 -18.01 2.19
CA ARG A 50 -1.58 -18.71 2.40
C ARG A 50 -2.69 -18.21 1.47
N ASP A 51 -2.66 -16.94 1.07
CA ASP A 51 -3.67 -16.36 0.19
C ASP A 51 -3.44 -16.69 -1.30
N SER A 52 -4.49 -17.19 -1.96
CA SER A 52 -4.43 -17.62 -3.37
C SER A 52 -4.21 -16.47 -4.35
N TYR A 53 -4.80 -15.30 -4.05
CA TYR A 53 -4.64 -14.10 -4.87
C TYR A 53 -3.21 -13.56 -4.75
N CYS A 54 -2.67 -13.47 -3.54
CA CYS A 54 -1.28 -13.09 -3.28
C CYS A 54 -0.28 -13.96 -4.03
N ARG A 55 -0.46 -15.29 -4.00
CA ARG A 55 0.37 -16.22 -4.77
C ARG A 55 0.27 -16.00 -6.27
N LYS A 56 -0.97 -15.88 -6.81
CA LYS A 56 -1.21 -15.64 -8.25
C LYS A 56 -0.52 -14.38 -8.75
N HIS A 57 -0.51 -13.33 -7.93
CA HIS A 57 0.08 -12.03 -8.28
C HIS A 57 1.53 -11.84 -7.79
N LYS A 58 2.15 -12.90 -7.24
CA LYS A 58 3.53 -12.92 -6.72
C LYS A 58 3.80 -11.79 -5.71
N LEU A 59 2.82 -11.48 -4.87
CA LEU A 59 2.90 -10.31 -3.98
C LEU A 59 3.99 -10.50 -2.91
N ARG A 60 4.18 -11.73 -2.40
CA ARG A 60 5.26 -12.06 -1.45
C ARG A 60 6.63 -11.69 -2.01
N GLN A 61 6.90 -12.09 -3.25
CA GLN A 61 8.19 -11.84 -3.91
C GLN A 61 8.43 -10.34 -4.11
N LYS A 62 7.38 -9.57 -4.43
CA LYS A 62 7.48 -8.10 -4.53
C LYS A 62 7.80 -7.47 -3.18
N LEU A 63 7.18 -7.93 -2.09
CA LEU A 63 7.47 -7.42 -0.76
C LEU A 63 8.90 -7.73 -0.31
N GLU A 64 9.37 -8.96 -0.57
CA GLU A 64 10.77 -9.35 -0.29
C GLU A 64 11.77 -8.49 -1.07
N GLN A 65 11.49 -8.16 -2.33
CA GLN A 65 12.30 -7.24 -3.11
C GLN A 65 12.36 -5.85 -2.46
N VAL A 66 11.22 -5.31 -2.02
CA VAL A 66 11.17 -4.02 -1.31
C VAL A 66 12.01 -4.07 -0.03
N ILE A 67 11.87 -5.14 0.77
CA ILE A 67 12.62 -5.30 2.01
C ILE A 67 14.14 -5.31 1.73
N ASN A 68 14.57 -6.09 0.74
CA ASN A 68 15.99 -6.17 0.37
C ASN A 68 16.54 -4.83 -0.14
N MET A 69 15.76 -4.08 -0.92
CA MET A 69 16.17 -2.75 -1.40
C MET A 69 16.33 -1.75 -0.25
N VAL A 70 15.40 -1.71 0.69
CA VAL A 70 15.46 -0.79 1.84
C VAL A 70 16.62 -1.15 2.77
N SER A 71 16.84 -2.44 3.04
CA SER A 71 17.97 -2.91 3.84
C SER A 71 19.32 -2.65 3.18
N SER A 72 19.40 -2.57 1.84
CA SER A 72 20.63 -2.24 1.12
C SER A 72 20.96 -0.74 1.10
N ASN A 73 19.94 0.10 1.36
CA ASN A 73 20.07 1.57 1.39
C ASN A 73 20.24 2.12 2.83
N SER A 74 20.32 1.23 3.83
CA SER A 74 20.53 1.54 5.25
C SER A 74 21.98 1.29 5.64
#